data_AF-A0A2P5HZT0-F1
#
_entry.id   AF-A0A2P5HZT0-F1
#
_cell.length_a   1.000
_cell.length_b   1.000
_cell.length_c   1.000
_cell.angle_alpha   90.00
_cell.angle_beta   90.00
_cell.angle_gamma   90.00
#
_symmetry.space_group_name_H-M   'P 1'
#
loop_
_entity.id
_entity.type
_entity.pdbx_description
1 polymer ?
#
loop_
_entity_poly.entity_id
_entity_poly.type
_entity_poly.pdbx_seq_one_letter_code
_entity_poly.pdbx_strand_id
1 'polypeptide(L)'
;MKAPTSLLLAALAGLAAIVSAAPAPMPTPPGIPSASSAKTQLASLTVSTQVDDGNYKRDLFPTWDTIEDNCNTREYVLKRDGINVNVSSACAATSGSWFSPYDGATWTAASDVDIDHMVPLKNAWISGANAWTTAQREAFANDVIRPQLWAVTDNVNQSKGDKNPANWKPPLSSFYCVYARSWVQVKSYYKLTISSAEKTALTSMLNTC
;
A
#
# COMPACT_ATOMS: atom_id res chain seq x y z
N MET A 1 -72.38 -26.07 22.85
CA MET A 1 -71.86 -26.02 21.48
C MET A 1 -71.40 -24.60 21.18
N LYS A 2 -70.10 -24.33 21.24
CA LYS A 2 -69.48 -23.03 20.88
C LYS A 2 -68.34 -23.34 19.91
N ALA A 3 -68.37 -22.70 18.74
CA ALA A 3 -67.45 -22.92 17.62
C ALA A 3 -66.02 -22.44 17.93
N PRO A 4 -64.98 -23.02 17.32
CA PRO A 4 -63.62 -22.52 17.46
C PRO A 4 -63.37 -21.36 16.49
N THR A 5 -62.81 -20.27 16.99
CA THR A 5 -62.36 -19.11 16.22
C THR A 5 -60.98 -19.42 15.64
N SER A 6 -60.87 -19.56 14.32
CA SER A 6 -59.58 -19.70 13.63
C SER A 6 -58.87 -18.34 13.57
N LEU A 7 -57.70 -18.21 14.18
CA LEU A 7 -56.78 -17.10 13.92
C LEU A 7 -55.92 -17.43 12.69
N LEU A 8 -56.07 -16.66 11.61
CA LEU A 8 -55.07 -16.59 10.54
C LEU A 8 -53.89 -15.73 11.01
N LEU A 9 -52.71 -16.34 11.17
CA LEU A 9 -51.46 -15.58 11.24
C LEU A 9 -51.02 -15.24 9.81
N ALA A 10 -51.07 -13.96 9.45
CA ALA A 10 -50.44 -13.45 8.24
C ALA A 10 -48.93 -13.38 8.44
N ALA A 11 -48.16 -14.19 7.71
CA ALA A 11 -46.71 -14.11 7.68
C ALA A 11 -46.29 -12.89 6.84
N LEU A 12 -45.80 -11.82 7.49
CA LEU A 12 -45.09 -10.74 6.79
C LEU A 12 -43.68 -11.24 6.43
N ALA A 13 -43.49 -11.59 5.15
CA ALA A 13 -42.15 -11.76 4.58
C ALA A 13 -41.51 -10.38 4.38
N GLY A 14 -40.61 -9.98 5.28
CA GLY A 14 -39.80 -8.78 5.12
C GLY A 14 -38.72 -9.02 4.06
N LEU A 15 -38.79 -8.31 2.93
CA LEU A 15 -37.66 -8.20 1.99
C LEU A 15 -36.56 -7.39 2.68
N ALA A 16 -35.50 -8.05 3.13
CA ALA A 16 -34.26 -7.36 3.49
C ALA A 16 -33.58 -6.90 2.19
N ALA A 17 -33.65 -5.60 1.90
CA ALA A 17 -32.86 -5.00 0.84
C ALA A 17 -31.37 -5.08 1.22
N ILE A 18 -30.62 -5.91 0.51
CA ILE A 18 -29.18 -6.00 0.67
C ILE A 18 -28.60 -4.74 0.03
N VAL A 19 -28.35 -3.71 0.85
CA VAL A 19 -27.64 -2.52 0.37
C VAL A 19 -26.18 -2.93 0.16
N SER A 20 -25.82 -3.17 -1.10
CA SER A 20 -24.42 -3.32 -1.48
C SER A 20 -23.70 -1.99 -1.21
N ALA A 21 -23.00 -1.90 -0.08
CA ALA A 21 -22.11 -0.79 0.19
C ALA A 21 -21.07 -0.76 -0.95
N ALA A 22 -21.05 0.33 -1.72
CA ALA A 22 -20.00 0.56 -2.68
C ALA A 22 -18.66 0.57 -1.94
N PRO A 23 -17.61 -0.11 -2.44
CA PRO A 23 -16.31 -0.08 -1.80
C PRO A 23 -15.87 1.38 -1.68
N ALA A 24 -15.46 1.78 -0.48
CA ALA A 24 -14.91 3.12 -0.26
C ALA A 24 -13.74 3.33 -1.24
N PRO A 25 -13.64 4.51 -1.86
CA PRO A 25 -12.55 4.77 -2.80
C PRO A 25 -11.22 4.63 -2.06
N MET A 26 -10.39 3.69 -2.51
CA MET A 26 -9.03 3.53 -1.98
C MET A 26 -8.21 4.77 -2.35
N PRO A 27 -7.58 5.44 -1.38
CA PRO A 27 -6.57 6.44 -1.70
C PRO A 27 -5.49 5.78 -2.55
N THR A 28 -5.23 6.34 -3.72
CA THR A 28 -4.23 5.80 -4.65
C THR A 28 -3.16 6.86 -4.89
N PRO A 29 -1.90 6.59 -4.51
CA PRO A 29 -0.78 7.47 -4.81
C PRO A 29 -0.66 7.70 -6.33
N PRO A 30 -0.05 8.82 -6.75
CA PRO A 30 0.18 9.08 -8.16
C PRO A 30 1.16 8.07 -8.78
N GLY A 31 1.17 8.03 -10.12
CA GLY A 31 2.20 7.33 -10.88
C GLY A 31 2.01 5.82 -11.02
N ILE A 32 0.89 5.24 -10.59
CA ILE A 32 0.59 3.81 -10.82
C ILE A 32 0.33 3.59 -12.34
N PRO A 33 1.15 2.80 -13.05
CA PRO A 33 0.99 2.55 -14.48
C PRO A 33 -0.25 1.69 -14.75
N SER A 34 -0.75 1.64 -15.98
CA SER A 34 -1.81 0.69 -16.36
C SER A 34 -1.36 -0.78 -16.18
N ALA A 35 -2.31 -1.72 -16.15
CA ALA A 35 -1.96 -3.15 -16.02
C ALA A 35 -1.10 -3.64 -17.19
N SER A 36 -1.38 -3.20 -18.43
CA SER A 36 -0.58 -3.56 -19.60
C SER A 36 0.84 -2.98 -19.53
N SER A 37 0.97 -1.70 -19.16
CA SER A 37 2.29 -1.08 -18.97
C SER A 37 3.09 -1.73 -17.84
N ALA A 38 2.46 -2.11 -16.73
CA ALA A 38 3.11 -2.85 -15.66
C ALA A 38 3.59 -4.24 -16.12
N LYS A 39 2.80 -4.97 -16.92
CA LYS A 39 3.23 -6.26 -17.50
C LYS A 39 4.45 -6.09 -18.40
N THR A 40 4.49 -5.05 -19.24
CA THR A 40 5.65 -4.71 -20.06
C THR A 40 6.88 -4.37 -19.21
N GLN A 41 6.73 -3.48 -18.23
CA GLN A 41 7.80 -3.11 -17.31
C GLN A 41 8.36 -4.33 -16.56
N LEU A 42 7.50 -5.20 -16.03
CA LEU A 42 7.89 -6.43 -15.35
C LEU A 42 8.68 -7.38 -16.26
N ALA A 43 8.27 -7.51 -17.52
CA ALA A 43 9.00 -8.30 -18.49
C ALA A 43 10.44 -7.78 -18.69
N SER A 44 10.62 -6.45 -18.71
CA SER A 44 11.91 -5.77 -18.89
C SER A 44 12.79 -5.67 -17.64
N LEU A 45 12.27 -5.95 -16.44
CA LEU A 45 13.08 -5.92 -15.21
C LEU A 45 14.17 -6.99 -15.23
N THR A 46 15.38 -6.59 -14.86
CA THR A 46 16.53 -7.48 -14.72
C THR A 46 16.30 -8.43 -13.54
N VAL A 47 16.36 -9.73 -13.84
CA VAL A 47 16.31 -10.78 -12.82
C VAL A 47 17.71 -11.02 -12.29
N SER A 48 17.87 -10.95 -10.97
CA SER A 48 19.14 -11.21 -10.29
C SER A 48 18.90 -11.92 -8.96
N THR A 49 19.90 -12.69 -8.52
CA THR A 49 19.93 -13.16 -7.13
C THR A 49 20.05 -11.94 -6.22
N GLN A 50 19.16 -11.86 -5.24
CA GLN A 50 19.22 -10.86 -4.17
C GLN A 50 20.11 -11.43 -3.06
N VAL A 51 21.16 -10.71 -2.70
CA VAL A 51 22.11 -11.10 -1.65
C VAL A 51 22.12 -10.00 -0.59
N ASP A 52 21.88 -10.39 0.65
CA ASP A 52 22.07 -9.51 1.80
C ASP A 52 23.56 -9.54 2.18
N ASP A 53 24.23 -8.41 1.99
CA ASP A 53 25.65 -8.24 2.32
C ASP A 53 25.88 -7.94 3.81
N GLY A 54 24.81 -7.84 4.61
CA GLY A 54 24.86 -7.52 6.03
C GLY A 54 25.19 -6.06 6.34
N ASN A 55 25.34 -5.21 5.32
CA ASN A 55 25.73 -3.81 5.47
C ASN A 55 24.55 -2.83 5.47
N TYR A 56 23.34 -3.31 5.24
CA TYR A 56 22.15 -2.47 5.31
C TYR A 56 21.99 -1.85 6.70
N LYS A 57 21.79 -0.54 6.71
CA LYS A 57 21.32 0.21 7.87
C LYS A 57 20.24 1.18 7.42
N ARG A 58 19.18 1.33 8.22
CA ARG A 58 18.02 2.15 7.87
C ARG A 58 18.38 3.63 7.73
N ASP A 59 19.32 4.12 8.52
CA ASP A 59 19.82 5.50 8.50
C ASP A 59 20.53 5.89 7.20
N LEU A 60 20.93 4.90 6.37
CA LEU A 60 21.46 5.16 5.03
C LEU A 60 20.41 5.67 4.04
N PHE A 61 19.13 5.62 4.40
CA PHE A 61 18.01 6.17 3.66
C PHE A 61 17.40 7.32 4.48
N PRO A 62 17.95 8.55 4.38
CA PRO A 62 17.43 9.69 5.13
C PRO A 62 15.94 9.91 4.90
N THR A 63 15.21 10.07 6.01
CA THR A 63 13.82 10.49 6.06
C THR A 63 13.63 11.40 7.28
N TRP A 64 12.65 12.29 7.33
CA TRP A 64 11.65 12.61 6.30
C TRP A 64 11.90 14.04 5.77
N ASP A 65 11.93 14.19 4.45
CA ASP A 65 12.12 15.49 3.79
C ASP A 65 10.89 16.38 3.94
N THR A 66 11.05 17.69 3.82
CA THR A 66 9.91 18.62 3.68
C THR A 66 9.42 18.60 2.24
N ILE A 67 8.12 18.30 2.04
CA ILE A 67 7.51 18.13 0.72
C ILE A 67 6.67 19.34 0.31
N GLU A 68 5.78 19.78 1.19
CA GLU A 68 4.85 20.89 0.93
C GLU A 68 4.73 21.72 2.20
N ASP A 69 4.96 23.02 2.10
CA ASP A 69 4.99 23.96 3.23
C ASP A 69 5.89 23.46 4.39
N ASN A 70 5.29 23.07 5.50
CA ASN A 70 5.93 22.50 6.69
C ASN A 70 5.66 21.00 6.87
N CYS A 71 4.98 20.36 5.91
CA CYS A 71 4.70 18.94 5.93
C CYS A 71 5.95 18.16 5.51
N ASN A 72 6.48 17.36 6.42
CA ASN A 72 7.42 16.34 6.02
C ASN A 72 6.72 15.25 5.19
N THR A 73 7.50 14.38 4.54
CA THR A 73 7.00 13.29 3.71
C THR A 73 5.94 12.42 4.40
N ARG A 74 6.11 12.10 5.69
CA ARG A 74 5.13 11.29 6.43
C ARG A 74 3.78 12.03 6.52
N GLU A 75 3.81 13.27 6.99
CA GLU A 75 2.60 14.06 7.17
C GLU A 75 1.95 14.42 5.84
N TYR A 76 2.74 14.65 4.80
CA TYR A 76 2.25 14.83 3.44
C TYR A 76 1.46 13.60 2.97
N VAL A 77 1.98 12.38 3.17
CA VAL A 77 1.29 11.16 2.77
C VAL A 77 0.04 10.93 3.62
N LEU A 78 0.07 11.19 4.93
CA LEU A 78 -1.13 11.09 5.76
C LEU A 78 -2.23 12.06 5.29
N LYS A 79 -1.87 13.29 4.95
CA LYS A 79 -2.81 14.28 4.41
C LYS A 79 -3.34 13.87 3.03
N ARG A 80 -2.49 13.30 2.17
CA ARG A 80 -2.85 12.83 0.82
C ARG A 80 -3.79 11.63 0.84
N ASP A 81 -3.50 10.66 1.70
CA ASP A 81 -4.20 9.36 1.73
C ASP A 81 -5.36 9.33 2.73
N GLY A 82 -5.51 10.35 3.56
CA GLY A 82 -6.60 10.46 4.53
C GLY A 82 -7.81 11.23 4.00
N ILE A 83 -8.96 11.01 4.63
CA ILE A 83 -10.20 11.75 4.41
C ILE A 83 -10.44 12.66 5.62
N ASN A 84 -10.86 13.91 5.36
CA ASN A 84 -11.13 14.92 6.39
C ASN A 84 -9.96 15.11 7.37
N VAL A 85 -8.74 15.10 6.85
CA VAL A 85 -7.53 15.26 7.67
C VAL A 85 -7.40 16.70 8.11
N ASN A 86 -7.37 16.93 9.43
CA ASN A 86 -6.97 18.20 10.01
C ASN A 86 -5.52 18.07 10.49
N VAL A 87 -4.75 19.14 10.30
CA VAL A 87 -3.34 19.19 10.70
C VAL A 87 -3.09 20.37 11.63
N SER A 88 -2.10 20.23 12.50
CA SER A 88 -1.59 21.31 13.35
C SER A 88 -0.78 22.34 12.54
N SER A 89 -0.32 23.41 13.18
CA SER A 89 0.63 24.37 12.58
C SER A 89 2.01 23.79 12.28
N ALA A 90 2.29 22.54 12.67
CA ALA A 90 3.49 21.80 12.29
C ALA A 90 3.19 20.71 11.23
N CYS A 91 2.01 20.76 10.60
CA CYS A 91 1.46 19.76 9.69
C CYS A 91 1.22 18.36 10.29
N ALA A 92 1.48 18.14 11.59
CA ALA A 92 1.14 16.87 12.22
C ALA A 92 -0.38 16.63 12.15
N ALA A 93 -0.79 15.48 11.61
CA ALA A 93 -2.20 15.09 11.54
C ALA A 93 -2.82 14.96 12.94
N THR A 94 -3.87 15.73 13.21
CA THR A 94 -4.57 15.76 14.52
C THR A 94 -5.89 15.00 14.50
N SER A 95 -6.49 14.82 13.32
CA SER A 95 -7.68 14.01 13.12
C SER A 95 -7.80 13.63 11.65
N GLY A 96 -8.54 12.57 11.35
CA GLY A 96 -8.86 12.17 9.98
C GLY A 96 -9.39 10.74 9.96
N SER A 97 -9.50 10.18 8.77
CA SER A 97 -9.76 8.76 8.58
C SER A 97 -8.89 8.21 7.46
N TRP A 98 -8.25 7.06 7.71
CA TRP A 98 -7.32 6.43 6.79
C TRP A 98 -7.78 5.01 6.50
N PHE A 99 -8.05 4.72 5.24
CA PHE A 99 -8.33 3.38 4.76
C PHE A 99 -7.00 2.71 4.40
N SER A 100 -6.72 1.55 5.00
CA SER A 100 -5.55 0.74 4.71
C SER A 100 -5.84 -0.19 3.53
N PRO A 101 -5.17 -0.02 2.37
CA PRO A 101 -5.40 -0.89 1.22
C PRO A 101 -4.88 -2.31 1.43
N TYR A 102 -4.06 -2.56 2.46
CA TYR A 102 -3.48 -3.89 2.67
C TYR A 102 -4.48 -4.89 3.26
N ASP A 103 -5.40 -4.43 4.11
CA ASP A 103 -6.33 -5.27 4.86
C ASP A 103 -7.79 -4.78 4.78
N GLY A 104 -8.03 -3.59 4.23
CA GLY A 104 -9.35 -2.98 4.12
C GLY A 104 -9.85 -2.35 5.43
N ALA A 105 -8.99 -2.25 6.44
CA ALA A 105 -9.33 -1.61 7.71
C ALA A 105 -9.36 -0.08 7.55
N THR A 106 -10.13 0.58 8.41
CA THR A 106 -10.17 2.05 8.48
C THR A 106 -9.82 2.51 9.88
N TRP A 107 -8.89 3.44 9.98
CA TRP A 107 -8.37 3.98 11.22
C TRP A 107 -8.70 5.46 11.34
N THR A 108 -8.82 5.96 12.57
CA THR A 108 -9.03 7.39 12.87
C THR A 108 -7.93 7.99 13.74
N ALA A 109 -7.11 7.14 14.35
CA ALA A 109 -5.87 7.57 14.99
C ALA A 109 -4.72 7.44 13.99
N ALA A 110 -4.02 8.54 13.75
CA ALA A 110 -2.84 8.55 12.87
C ALA A 110 -1.65 7.73 13.40
N SER A 111 -1.71 7.28 14.66
CA SER A 111 -0.73 6.38 15.28
C SER A 111 -0.91 4.92 14.89
N ASP A 112 -2.12 4.52 14.45
CA ASP A 112 -2.41 3.15 14.01
C ASP A 112 -2.09 2.96 12.51
N VAL A 113 -1.54 4.01 11.89
CA VAL A 113 -1.24 4.09 10.47
C VAL A 113 0.25 4.38 10.27
N ASP A 114 0.89 3.48 9.55
CA ASP A 114 2.25 3.65 9.05
C ASP A 114 2.25 4.22 7.64
N ILE A 115 3.33 4.94 7.30
CA ILE A 115 3.66 5.23 5.91
C ILE A 115 4.66 4.17 5.43
N ASP A 116 4.15 3.18 4.71
CA ASP A 116 4.94 2.08 4.16
C ASP A 116 5.65 2.48 2.87
N HIS A 117 6.89 1.99 2.73
CA HIS A 117 7.64 1.94 1.49
C HIS A 117 7.20 0.71 0.69
N MET A 118 6.41 0.90 -0.37
CA MET A 118 5.90 -0.15 -1.26
C MET A 118 7.00 -1.16 -1.59
N VAL A 119 8.15 -0.69 -2.07
CA VAL A 119 9.40 -1.47 -2.04
C VAL A 119 10.17 -1.11 -0.76
N PRO A 120 10.32 -2.03 0.22
CA PRO A 120 11.02 -1.75 1.47
C PRO A 120 12.45 -1.26 1.26
N LEU A 121 12.95 -0.42 2.16
CA LEU A 121 14.31 0.16 2.08
C LEU A 121 15.40 -0.93 2.00
N LYS A 122 15.31 -1.97 2.84
CA LYS A 122 16.23 -3.12 2.76
C LYS A 122 16.05 -3.92 1.47
N ASN A 123 14.81 -4.07 0.98
CA ASN A 123 14.59 -4.75 -0.28
C ASN A 123 15.23 -3.98 -1.44
N ALA A 124 15.17 -2.65 -1.43
CA ALA A 124 15.87 -1.81 -2.39
C ALA A 124 17.40 -2.00 -2.26
N TRP A 125 17.94 -2.04 -1.05
CA TRP A 125 19.37 -2.27 -0.79
C TRP A 125 19.89 -3.53 -1.49
N ILE A 126 19.26 -4.68 -1.21
CA ILE A 126 19.64 -5.98 -1.80
C ILE A 126 19.30 -6.11 -3.29
N SER A 127 18.64 -5.10 -3.87
CA SER A 127 18.25 -5.05 -5.28
C SER A 127 19.05 -4.02 -6.08
N GLY A 128 20.07 -3.40 -5.49
CA GLY A 128 21.01 -2.49 -6.15
C GLY A 128 21.14 -1.10 -5.51
N ALA A 129 20.31 -0.75 -4.52
CA ALA A 129 20.43 0.54 -3.84
C ALA A 129 21.64 0.63 -2.89
N ASN A 130 22.31 -0.49 -2.62
CA ASN A 130 23.60 -0.51 -1.91
C ASN A 130 24.70 0.24 -2.68
N ALA A 131 24.63 0.28 -4.01
CA ALA A 131 25.57 1.01 -4.87
C ALA A 131 25.19 2.49 -5.07
N TRP A 132 24.05 2.94 -4.54
CA TRP A 132 23.61 4.31 -4.70
C TRP A 132 24.40 5.28 -3.81
N THR A 133 24.38 6.55 -4.21
CA THR A 133 24.73 7.66 -3.32
C THR A 133 23.64 7.84 -2.24
N THR A 134 23.96 8.53 -1.14
CA THR A 134 22.97 8.86 -0.11
C THR A 134 21.81 9.68 -0.66
N ALA A 135 22.07 10.67 -1.52
CA ALA A 135 21.03 11.49 -2.13
C ALA A 135 20.03 10.67 -2.97
N GLN A 136 20.49 9.61 -3.65
CA GLN A 136 19.59 8.70 -4.38
C GLN A 136 18.73 7.86 -3.44
N ARG A 137 19.29 7.41 -2.30
CA ARG A 137 18.53 6.69 -1.26
C ARG A 137 17.52 7.58 -0.56
N GLU A 138 17.88 8.82 -0.26
CA GLU A 138 16.99 9.85 0.29
C GLU A 138 15.84 10.15 -0.68
N ALA A 139 16.13 10.37 -1.96
CA ALA A 139 15.12 10.57 -2.98
C ALA A 139 14.19 9.34 -3.16
N PHE A 140 14.68 8.12 -2.95
CA PHE A 140 13.85 6.91 -2.94
C PHE A 140 12.96 6.83 -1.70
N ALA A 141 13.52 7.16 -0.54
CA ALA A 141 12.81 7.08 0.73
C ALA A 141 11.72 8.15 0.88
N ASN A 142 11.82 9.26 0.13
CA ASN A 142 10.87 10.37 0.13
C ASN A 142 10.05 10.50 -1.17
N ASP A 143 9.99 9.47 -2.03
CA ASP A 143 9.29 9.56 -3.32
C ASP A 143 7.76 9.60 -3.15
N VAL A 144 7.20 10.80 -3.30
CA VAL A 144 5.75 11.07 -3.31
C VAL A 144 5.14 11.18 -4.71
N ILE A 145 5.96 11.10 -5.77
CA ILE A 145 5.54 11.23 -7.17
C ILE A 145 5.15 9.86 -7.77
N ARG A 146 5.76 8.79 -7.26
CA ARG A 146 5.46 7.40 -7.62
C ARG A 146 4.73 6.70 -6.47
N PRO A 147 4.19 5.48 -6.68
CA PRO A 147 3.48 4.77 -5.64
C PRO A 147 4.45 4.06 -4.68
N GLN A 148 5.45 4.79 -4.19
CA GLN A 148 6.43 4.30 -3.24
C GLN A 148 5.97 4.43 -1.79
N LEU A 149 5.16 5.44 -1.46
CA LEU A 149 4.70 5.68 -0.08
C LEU A 149 3.19 5.53 0.04
N TRP A 150 2.73 4.78 1.05
CA TRP A 150 1.32 4.44 1.26
C TRP A 150 0.96 4.49 2.75
N ALA A 151 -0.17 5.11 3.09
CA ALA A 151 -0.76 4.97 4.42
C ALA A 151 -1.40 3.56 4.58
N VAL A 152 -0.94 2.78 5.57
CA VAL A 152 -1.38 1.38 5.79
C VAL A 152 -1.47 1.07 7.29
N THR A 153 -2.20 0.01 7.66
CA THR A 153 -2.26 -0.46 9.05
C THR A 153 -0.87 -0.85 9.56
N ASP A 154 -0.50 -0.36 10.75
CA ASP A 154 0.82 -0.51 11.36
C ASP A 154 1.29 -1.97 11.50
N ASN A 155 0.48 -2.85 12.07
CA ASN A 155 0.84 -4.24 12.34
C ASN A 155 0.90 -5.09 11.06
N VAL A 156 0.12 -4.72 10.04
CA VAL A 156 0.16 -5.33 8.71
C VAL A 156 1.46 -4.92 8.00
N ASN A 157 1.88 -3.66 8.15
CA ASN A 157 3.17 -3.19 7.66
C ASN A 157 4.35 -3.88 8.37
N GLN A 158 4.28 -4.07 9.69
CA GLN A 158 5.28 -4.84 10.44
C GLN A 158 5.34 -6.30 9.96
N SER A 159 4.19 -6.91 9.64
CA SER A 159 4.11 -8.25 9.04
C SER A 159 4.77 -8.32 7.67
N LYS A 160 4.65 -7.27 6.84
CA LYS A 160 5.41 -7.13 5.58
C LYS A 160 6.90 -7.04 5.87
N GLY A 161 7.34 -6.05 6.66
CA GLY A 161 8.75 -5.78 6.93
C GLY A 161 9.55 -5.60 5.63
N ASP A 162 10.71 -6.25 5.54
CA ASP A 162 11.61 -6.14 4.38
C ASP A 162 11.30 -7.13 3.24
N LYS A 163 10.17 -7.84 3.32
CA LYS A 163 9.82 -8.94 2.41
C LYS A 163 9.43 -8.43 1.02
N ASN A 164 9.71 -9.26 0.02
CA ASN A 164 9.27 -9.06 -1.36
C ASN A 164 7.92 -9.80 -1.62
N PRO A 165 7.26 -9.57 -2.77
CA PRO A 165 6.01 -10.21 -3.15
C PRO A 165 5.99 -11.74 -3.14
N ALA A 166 7.16 -12.41 -3.17
CA ALA A 166 7.23 -13.87 -3.09
C ALA A 166 7.05 -14.37 -1.65
N ASN A 167 7.44 -13.57 -0.66
CA ASN A 167 7.44 -13.93 0.76
C ASN A 167 6.32 -13.27 1.56
N TRP A 168 5.68 -12.24 0.99
CA TRP A 168 4.56 -11.56 1.62
C TRP A 168 3.65 -10.96 0.55
N LYS A 169 2.34 -10.99 0.79
CA LYS A 169 1.32 -10.30 0.01
C LYS A 169 0.32 -9.64 0.96
N PRO A 170 -0.34 -8.55 0.54
CA PRO A 170 -1.41 -7.95 1.33
C PRO A 170 -2.48 -8.98 1.72
N PRO A 171 -3.01 -8.96 2.95
CA PRO A 171 -4.15 -9.81 3.31
C PRO A 171 -5.37 -9.64 2.39
N LEU A 172 -5.61 -8.40 1.93
CA LEU A 172 -6.71 -8.06 1.04
C LEU A 172 -6.35 -8.36 -0.44
N SER A 173 -6.87 -9.46 -0.97
CA SER A 173 -6.55 -9.91 -2.33
C SER A 173 -7.07 -8.99 -3.43
N SER A 174 -8.13 -8.21 -3.19
CA SER A 174 -8.61 -7.21 -4.15
C SER A 174 -7.59 -6.10 -4.42
N PHE A 175 -6.59 -5.94 -3.54
CA PHE A 175 -5.51 -4.98 -3.72
C PHE A 175 -4.32 -5.53 -4.55
N TYR A 176 -4.30 -6.83 -4.89
CA TYR A 176 -3.14 -7.47 -5.56
C TYR A 176 -2.75 -6.82 -6.88
N CYS A 177 -3.71 -6.51 -7.75
CA CYS A 177 -3.45 -5.85 -9.02
C CYS A 177 -2.74 -4.50 -8.79
N VAL A 178 -3.25 -3.68 -7.86
CA VAL A 178 -2.70 -2.35 -7.57
C VAL A 178 -1.32 -2.45 -6.90
N TYR A 179 -1.16 -3.35 -5.93
CA TYR A 179 0.10 -3.63 -5.27
C TYR A 179 1.19 -4.01 -6.28
N ALA A 180 0.91 -4.96 -7.17
CA ALA A 180 1.90 -5.43 -8.14
C ALA A 180 2.25 -4.35 -9.18
N ARG A 181 1.27 -3.57 -9.67
CA ARG A 181 1.53 -2.43 -10.56
C ARG A 181 2.43 -1.39 -9.89
N SER A 182 2.18 -1.11 -8.61
CA SER A 182 2.94 -0.14 -7.82
C SER A 182 4.37 -0.60 -7.57
N TRP A 183 4.54 -1.84 -7.14
CA TRP A 183 5.85 -2.46 -6.95
C TRP A 183 6.69 -2.44 -8.23
N VAL A 184 6.10 -2.84 -9.36
CA VAL A 184 6.78 -2.85 -10.66
C VAL A 184 7.18 -1.44 -11.09
N GLN A 185 6.31 -0.45 -10.90
CA GLN A 185 6.62 0.94 -11.22
C GLN A 185 7.85 1.44 -10.46
N VAL A 186 7.89 1.19 -9.15
CA VAL A 186 9.02 1.61 -8.31
C VAL A 186 10.30 0.91 -8.76
N LYS A 187 10.28 -0.42 -8.89
CA LYS A 187 11.45 -1.20 -9.33
C LYS A 187 11.94 -0.75 -10.71
N SER A 188 11.03 -0.49 -11.64
CA SER A 188 11.35 -0.08 -13.01
C SER A 188 11.98 1.31 -13.05
N TYR A 189 11.40 2.29 -12.35
CA TYR A 189 11.94 3.64 -12.34
C TYR A 189 13.34 3.70 -11.70
N TYR A 190 13.50 3.07 -10.55
CA TYR A 190 14.77 3.07 -9.82
C TYR A 190 15.79 2.05 -10.36
N LYS A 191 15.44 1.32 -11.42
CA LYS A 191 16.28 0.28 -12.04
C LYS A 191 16.77 -0.78 -11.03
N LEU A 192 15.91 -1.12 -10.07
CA LEU A 192 16.18 -2.15 -9.09
C LEU A 192 15.93 -3.53 -9.68
N THR A 193 16.76 -4.50 -9.31
CA THR A 193 16.56 -5.89 -9.73
C THR A 193 15.44 -6.57 -8.96
N ILE A 194 14.97 -7.70 -9.48
CA ILE A 194 14.02 -8.59 -8.83
C ILE A 194 14.53 -10.02 -8.85
N SER A 195 14.13 -10.83 -7.88
CA SER A 195 14.40 -12.28 -7.94
C SER A 195 13.44 -13.01 -8.90
N SER A 196 13.78 -14.21 -9.33
CA SER A 196 12.88 -15.05 -10.14
C SER A 196 11.56 -15.34 -9.42
N ALA A 197 11.61 -15.62 -8.11
CA ALA A 197 10.42 -15.87 -7.30
C ALA A 197 9.54 -14.62 -7.19
N GLU A 198 10.16 -13.45 -7.02
CA GLU A 198 9.48 -12.16 -7.02
C GLU A 198 8.79 -11.87 -8.35
N LYS A 199 9.47 -12.13 -9.49
CA LYS A 199 8.88 -11.99 -10.83
C LYS A 199 7.64 -12.88 -11.01
N THR A 200 7.71 -14.13 -10.55
CA THR A 200 6.57 -15.06 -10.59
C THR A 200 5.40 -14.57 -9.73
N ALA A 201 5.67 -14.12 -8.51
CA ALA A 201 4.64 -13.60 -7.62
C ALA A 201 3.95 -12.35 -8.19
N LEU A 202 4.72 -11.39 -8.72
CA LEU A 202 4.21 -10.20 -9.39
C LEU A 202 3.39 -10.56 -10.63
N THR A 203 3.83 -11.52 -11.43
CA THR A 203 3.07 -11.99 -12.60
C THR A 203 1.72 -12.55 -12.19
N SER A 204 1.68 -13.40 -11.16
CA SER A 204 0.42 -13.94 -10.61
C SER A 204 -0.51 -12.84 -10.12
N MET A 205 0.01 -11.83 -9.42
CA MET A 205 -0.79 -10.70 -8.92
C MET A 205 -1.29 -9.80 -10.07
N LEU A 206 -0.48 -9.54 -11.10
CA LEU A 206 -0.90 -8.78 -12.29
C LEU A 206 -1.96 -9.50 -13.14
N ASN A 207 -2.17 -10.81 -12.95
CA ASN A 207 -3.25 -11.56 -13.58
C ASN A 207 -4.57 -11.47 -12.81
N THR A 208 -4.60 -10.76 -11.68
CA THR A 208 -5.84 -10.36 -10.99
C THR A 208 -6.36 -9.00 -11.46
N CYS A 209 -5.60 -8.34 -12.33
CA CYS A 209 -6.11 -7.31 -13.23
C CYS A 209 -6.79 -8.01 -14.42
#